data_AF-A0A378UA28-F1
#
_entry.id   AF-A0A378UA28-F1
#
_cell.length_a   1.000
_cell.length_b   1.000
_cell.length_c   1.000
_cell.angle_alpha   90.00
_cell.angle_beta   90.00
_cell.angle_gamma   90.00
#
_symmetry.space_group_name_H-M   'P 1'
#
loop_
_entity.id
_entity.type
_entity.pdbx_description
1 polymer ?
#
loop_
_entity_poly.entity_id
_entity_poly.type
_entity_poly.pdbx_seq_one_letter_code
_entity_poly.pdbx_strand_id
1 'polypeptide(L)'
;MFTTNEEVGGVGAAHACRTLPGDVTLAVEVGPTEAEYGTSVTGGPIVAYSDAQCVYDKGVADRLCAVARRLGFSPQAAVLGAFESDASHTKAAGLSPRAGLLCLPTLSTHGYEVISRDTIAHATDVLAEFTVER
;
A
#
# COMPACT_ATOMS: atom_id res chain seq x y z
N MET A 1 6.24 8.23 -8.93
CA MET A 1 6.56 9.40 -8.09
C MET A 1 7.29 8.86 -6.88
N PHE A 2 8.34 9.53 -6.41
CA PHE A 2 9.00 9.19 -5.14
C PHE A 2 8.85 10.39 -4.22
N THR A 3 8.31 10.18 -3.03
CA THR A 3 8.10 11.18 -1.99
C THR A 3 9.26 11.16 -1.00
N THR A 4 9.31 12.19 -0.15
CA THR A 4 10.17 12.23 1.04
C THR A 4 9.31 12.57 2.23
N ASN A 5 9.83 12.40 3.45
CA ASN A 5 9.16 12.85 4.67
C ASN A 5 7.80 12.17 4.93
N GLU A 6 7.67 10.89 4.54
CA GLU A 6 6.55 10.03 4.88
C GLU A 6 6.52 9.79 6.41
N GLU A 7 7.63 9.30 6.96
CA GLU A 7 7.93 9.08 8.40
C GLU A 7 7.73 10.28 9.34
N VAL A 8 7.47 11.47 8.79
CA VAL A 8 7.18 12.69 9.56
C VAL A 8 5.81 13.27 9.22
N GLY A 9 4.87 12.40 8.84
CA GLY A 9 3.45 12.72 8.63
C GLY A 9 3.04 12.91 7.17
N GLY A 10 3.64 12.17 6.23
CA GLY A 10 3.20 12.16 4.84
C GLY A 10 3.38 13.49 4.08
N VAL A 11 4.37 14.31 4.46
CA VAL A 11 4.50 15.69 3.98
C VAL A 11 4.76 15.75 2.47
N GLY A 12 5.60 14.83 1.96
CA GLY A 12 5.90 14.73 0.53
C GLY A 12 4.66 14.37 -0.29
N ALA A 13 3.91 13.34 0.12
CA ALA A 13 2.69 12.96 -0.56
C ALA A 13 1.61 14.03 -0.48
N ALA A 14 1.48 14.73 0.65
CA ALA A 14 0.57 15.86 0.79
C ALA A 14 0.90 17.00 -0.18
N HIS A 15 2.18 17.34 -0.36
CA HIS A 15 2.59 18.31 -1.37
C HIS A 15 2.27 17.82 -2.78
N ALA A 16 2.60 16.57 -3.09
CA ALA A 16 2.37 15.99 -4.41
C ALA A 16 0.88 15.95 -4.78
N CYS A 17 0.01 15.48 -3.89
CA CYS A 17 -1.45 15.46 -4.14
C CYS A 17 -2.04 16.86 -4.33
N ARG A 18 -1.47 17.89 -3.69
CA ARG A 18 -1.89 19.28 -3.91
C ARG A 18 -1.43 19.88 -5.23
N THR A 19 -0.37 19.35 -5.84
CA THR A 19 0.34 20.02 -6.95
C THR A 19 0.30 19.25 -8.26
N LEU A 20 0.02 17.95 -8.21
CA LEU A 20 -0.02 17.06 -9.37
C LEU A 20 -1.46 16.60 -9.63
N PRO A 21 -1.83 16.35 -10.90
CA PRO A 21 -3.14 15.79 -11.22
C PRO A 21 -3.21 14.31 -10.81
N GLY A 22 -4.41 13.86 -10.42
CA GLY A 22 -4.68 12.45 -10.15
C GLY A 22 -5.98 12.24 -9.37
N ASP A 23 -6.69 11.15 -9.67
CA ASP A 23 -7.95 10.79 -9.01
C ASP A 23 -7.79 9.62 -8.02
N VAL A 24 -6.59 9.06 -7.90
CA VAL A 24 -6.25 7.97 -6.97
C VAL A 24 -4.82 8.16 -6.47
N THR A 25 -4.63 8.18 -5.16
CA THR A 25 -3.31 8.03 -4.52
C THR A 25 -3.13 6.57 -4.11
N LEU A 26 -2.29 5.84 -4.84
CA LEU A 26 -1.90 4.48 -4.48
C LEU A 26 -0.48 4.52 -3.90
N ALA A 27 -0.35 4.29 -2.60
CA ALA A 27 0.94 4.11 -1.96
C ALA A 27 1.48 2.68 -2.20
N VAL A 28 2.80 2.59 -2.39
CA VAL A 28 3.53 1.33 -2.52
C VAL A 28 4.64 1.34 -1.48
N GLU A 29 4.48 0.53 -0.44
CA GLU A 29 5.30 0.63 0.78
C GLU A 29 5.71 -0.76 1.29
N VAL A 30 6.58 -0.82 2.31
CA VAL A 30 6.78 -2.05 3.07
C VAL A 30 5.60 -2.27 4.01
N GLY A 31 5.17 -3.52 4.17
CA GLY A 31 4.01 -3.89 4.99
C GLY A 31 4.43 -4.88 6.07
N PRO A 32 4.01 -4.67 7.33
CA PRO A 32 4.46 -5.49 8.44
C PRO A 32 3.90 -6.91 8.33
N THR A 33 4.63 -7.87 8.90
CA THR A 33 4.31 -9.31 8.87
C THR A 33 4.47 -9.99 10.23
N GLU A 34 4.57 -9.19 11.28
CA GLU A 34 4.49 -9.59 12.66
C GLU A 34 3.09 -10.15 12.98
N ALA A 35 3.02 -11.00 14.01
CA ALA A 35 1.85 -11.84 14.27
C ALA A 35 0.55 -11.04 14.47
N GLU A 36 0.64 -9.83 15.02
CA GLU A 36 -0.48 -8.91 15.26
C GLU A 36 -1.17 -8.43 13.98
N TYR A 37 -0.50 -8.46 12.83
CA TYR A 37 -1.05 -7.99 11.56
C TYR A 37 -1.76 -9.08 10.76
N GLY A 38 -1.59 -10.36 11.13
CA GLY A 38 -2.23 -11.49 10.44
C GLY A 38 -1.75 -11.71 9.00
N THR A 39 -0.63 -11.10 8.63
CA THR A 39 0.07 -11.22 7.34
C THR A 39 1.30 -12.12 7.47
N SER A 40 1.89 -12.50 6.35
CA SER A 40 3.06 -13.38 6.27
C SER A 40 4.08 -12.87 5.27
N VAL A 41 5.36 -12.91 5.66
CA VAL A 41 6.50 -12.49 4.81
C VAL A 41 6.66 -13.32 3.54
N THR A 42 6.19 -14.57 3.55
CA THR A 42 6.21 -15.47 2.38
C THR A 42 4.87 -15.53 1.66
N GLY A 43 3.87 -14.75 2.10
CA GLY A 43 2.60 -14.60 1.40
C GLY A 43 2.71 -13.73 0.15
N GLY A 44 1.58 -13.52 -0.54
CA GLY A 44 1.51 -12.58 -1.65
C GLY A 44 1.48 -11.12 -1.18
N PRO A 45 1.38 -10.14 -2.10
CA PRO A 45 1.32 -8.73 -1.75
C PRO A 45 0.22 -8.41 -0.73
N ILE A 46 0.52 -7.54 0.23
CA ILE A 46 -0.47 -7.08 1.21
C ILE A 46 -1.29 -5.97 0.57
N VAL A 47 -2.61 -6.03 0.73
CA VAL A 47 -3.54 -4.99 0.27
C VAL A 47 -4.33 -4.50 1.47
N ALA A 48 -4.06 -3.26 1.89
CA ALA A 48 -4.72 -2.72 3.07
C ALA A 48 -6.12 -2.20 2.74
N TYR A 49 -7.07 -2.51 3.61
CA TYR A 49 -8.43 -1.97 3.59
C TYR A 49 -8.60 -0.80 4.57
N SER A 50 -7.79 -0.73 5.61
CA SER A 50 -7.66 0.43 6.48
C SER A 50 -6.33 0.40 7.23
N ASP A 51 -5.95 1.55 7.78
CA ASP A 51 -4.86 1.70 8.73
C ASP A 51 -5.27 2.65 9.86
N ALA A 52 -4.31 3.18 10.64
CA ALA A 52 -4.62 4.06 11.78
C ALA A 52 -5.26 5.39 11.36
N GLN A 53 -5.03 5.86 10.14
CA GLN A 53 -5.43 7.19 9.67
C GLN A 53 -6.69 7.16 8.81
N CYS A 54 -6.94 6.08 8.06
CA CYS A 54 -8.13 6.03 7.21
C CYS A 54 -8.64 4.62 6.88
N VAL A 55 -9.86 4.58 6.33
CA VAL A 55 -10.36 3.44 5.55
C VAL A 55 -10.09 3.72 4.07
N TYR A 56 -9.36 2.82 3.41
CA TYR A 56 -9.05 2.92 1.99
C TYR A 56 -10.29 2.70 1.12
N ASP A 57 -10.23 3.14 -0.14
CA ASP A 57 -11.33 2.93 -1.07
C ASP A 57 -11.46 1.44 -1.39
N LYS A 58 -12.55 0.82 -0.92
CA LYS A 58 -12.82 -0.61 -1.14
C LYS A 58 -12.68 -1.02 -2.60
N GLY A 59 -13.18 -0.21 -3.54
CA GLY A 59 -13.05 -0.49 -4.98
C GLY A 59 -11.60 -0.50 -5.49
N VAL A 60 -10.70 0.27 -4.87
CA VAL A 60 -9.26 0.24 -5.18
C VAL A 60 -8.63 -1.03 -4.62
N ALA A 61 -8.88 -1.33 -3.34
CA ALA A 61 -8.34 -2.51 -2.66
C ALA A 61 -8.84 -3.83 -3.28
N ASP A 62 -10.13 -3.94 -3.58
CA ASP A 62 -10.73 -5.11 -4.24
C ASP A 62 -10.10 -5.35 -5.61
N ARG A 63 -9.81 -4.26 -6.34
CA ARG A 63 -9.18 -4.33 -7.66
C ARG A 63 -7.72 -4.78 -7.57
N LEU A 64 -6.94 -4.27 -6.61
CA LEU A 64 -5.57 -4.77 -6.34
C LEU A 64 -5.59 -6.27 -6.00
N CYS A 65 -6.50 -6.70 -5.13
CA CYS A 65 -6.67 -8.12 -4.83
C CYS A 65 -7.06 -8.95 -6.06
N ALA A 66 -7.95 -8.44 -6.92
CA ALA A 66 -8.38 -9.13 -8.13
C ALA A 66 -7.22 -9.29 -9.12
N VAL A 67 -6.45 -8.22 -9.35
CA VAL A 67 -5.25 -8.24 -10.19
C VAL A 67 -4.25 -9.28 -9.67
N ALA A 68 -3.92 -9.24 -8.37
CA ALA A 68 -2.99 -10.19 -7.77
C ALA A 68 -3.45 -11.65 -7.93
N ARG A 69 -4.75 -11.94 -7.72
CA ARG A 69 -5.28 -13.30 -7.93
C ARG A 69 -5.21 -13.74 -9.39
N ARG A 70 -5.48 -12.84 -10.34
CA ARG A 70 -5.39 -13.15 -11.78
C ARG A 70 -3.95 -13.47 -12.21
N LEU A 71 -2.98 -12.80 -11.60
CA LEU A 71 -1.55 -13.09 -11.77
C LEU A 71 -1.10 -14.40 -11.07
N GLY A 72 -2.01 -15.08 -10.35
CA GLY A 72 -1.71 -16.33 -9.65
C GLY A 72 -1.11 -16.13 -8.25
N PHE A 73 -1.13 -14.91 -7.72
CA PHE A 73 -0.66 -14.62 -6.36
C PHE A 73 -1.78 -14.78 -5.33
N SER A 74 -1.39 -14.91 -4.06
CA SER A 74 -2.29 -14.96 -2.91
C SER A 74 -2.25 -13.63 -2.14
N PRO A 75 -2.99 -12.59 -2.57
CA PRO A 75 -2.95 -11.29 -1.89
C PRO A 75 -3.49 -11.41 -0.46
N GLN A 76 -2.90 -10.62 0.43
CA GLN A 76 -3.21 -10.61 1.85
C GLN A 76 -4.02 -9.36 2.18
N ALA A 77 -5.34 -9.49 2.28
CA ALA A 77 -6.20 -8.39 2.70
C ALA A 77 -5.98 -8.09 4.18
N ALA A 78 -5.63 -6.85 4.52
CA ALA A 78 -5.22 -6.50 5.88
C ALA A 78 -5.89 -5.21 6.40
N VAL A 79 -5.98 -5.12 7.72
CA VAL A 79 -6.26 -3.88 8.47
C VAL A 79 -5.03 -3.60 9.33
N LEU A 80 -4.27 -2.56 8.99
CA LEU A 80 -2.97 -2.28 9.58
C LEU A 80 -3.11 -1.21 10.68
N GLY A 81 -3.64 -1.61 11.84
CA GLY A 81 -4.15 -0.67 12.86
C GLY A 81 -3.12 0.29 13.51
N ALA A 82 -1.82 0.04 13.35
CA ALA A 82 -0.75 0.92 13.82
C ALA A 82 0.10 1.52 12.68
N PHE A 83 -0.34 1.32 11.43
CA PHE A 83 0.34 1.80 10.25
C PHE A 83 -0.22 3.16 9.84
N GLU A 84 0.64 3.99 9.27
CA GLU A 84 0.29 5.27 8.66
C GLU A 84 1.05 5.32 7.35
N SER A 85 0.37 5.62 6.24
CA SER A 85 0.96 5.62 4.91
C SER A 85 0.83 6.99 4.28
N ASP A 86 1.63 7.23 3.23
CA ASP A 86 1.47 8.43 2.41
C ASP A 86 0.03 8.54 1.84
N ALA A 87 -0.58 7.41 1.49
CA ALA A 87 -1.95 7.35 0.97
C ALA A 87 -3.01 7.64 2.04
N SER A 88 -2.82 7.20 3.29
CA SER A 88 -3.79 7.47 4.35
C SER A 88 -3.67 8.88 4.91
N HIS A 89 -2.45 9.43 5.03
CA HIS A 89 -2.25 10.84 5.37
C HIS A 89 -2.94 11.77 4.36
N THR A 90 -2.74 11.52 3.06
CA THR A 90 -3.35 12.35 2.01
C THR A 90 -4.87 12.20 1.95
N LYS A 91 -5.41 11.00 2.20
CA LYS A 91 -6.85 10.78 2.27
C LYS A 91 -7.49 11.44 3.50
N ALA A 92 -6.91 11.24 4.69
CA ALA A 92 -7.40 11.82 5.93
C ALA A 92 -7.38 13.36 5.88
N ALA A 93 -6.41 13.95 5.19
CA ALA A 93 -6.32 15.39 4.97
C ALA A 93 -7.21 15.92 3.82
N GLY A 94 -7.99 15.07 3.15
CA GLY A 94 -8.86 15.45 2.03
C GLY A 94 -8.11 15.90 0.76
N LEU A 95 -6.84 15.51 0.61
CA LEU A 95 -5.98 15.88 -0.51
C LEU A 95 -6.08 14.92 -1.70
N SER A 96 -6.55 13.69 -1.45
CA SER A 96 -6.79 12.70 -2.49
C SER A 96 -8.24 12.23 -2.47
N PRO A 97 -8.93 12.21 -3.63
CA PRO A 97 -10.33 11.80 -3.69
C PRO A 97 -10.51 10.30 -3.44
N ARG A 98 -9.52 9.48 -3.80
CA ARG A 98 -9.50 8.03 -3.55
C ARG A 98 -8.10 7.59 -3.17
N ALA A 99 -7.99 6.63 -2.25
CA ALA A 99 -6.70 6.10 -1.85
C ALA A 99 -6.69 4.56 -1.75
N GLY A 100 -5.51 4.00 -1.95
CA GLY A 100 -5.22 2.59 -1.70
C GLY A 100 -3.77 2.39 -1.25
N LEU A 101 -3.50 1.22 -0.69
CA LEU A 101 -2.19 0.85 -0.19
C LEU A 101 -1.87 -0.59 -0.61
N LEU A 102 -0.78 -0.75 -1.36
CA LEU A 102 -0.19 -2.03 -1.75
C LEU A 102 1.16 -2.16 -1.04
N CYS A 103 1.32 -3.18 -0.20
CA CYS A 103 2.56 -3.37 0.53
C CYS A 103 3.34 -4.60 0.11
N LEU A 104 4.66 -4.48 0.16
CA LEU A 104 5.62 -5.57 0.12
C LEU A 104 5.68 -6.22 1.50
N PRO A 105 5.34 -7.51 1.65
CA PRO A 105 5.47 -8.20 2.94
C PRO A 105 6.91 -8.17 3.47
N THR A 106 7.10 -7.58 4.64
CA THR A 106 8.40 -7.31 5.25
C THR A 106 8.39 -7.65 6.74
N LEU A 107 9.45 -8.27 7.23
CA LEU A 107 9.72 -8.45 8.66
C LEU A 107 10.58 -7.31 9.18
N SER A 108 10.39 -6.93 10.45
CA SER A 108 11.25 -5.99 11.17
C SER A 108 11.29 -4.61 10.50
N THR A 109 10.13 -4.10 10.09
CA THR A 109 9.98 -2.74 9.56
C THR A 109 10.59 -1.71 10.53
N HIS A 110 11.30 -0.71 10.01
CA HIS A 110 12.15 0.24 10.77
C HIS A 110 13.33 -0.39 11.54
N GLY A 111 13.65 -1.66 11.27
CA GLY A 111 14.79 -2.39 11.82
C GLY A 111 15.73 -2.90 10.72
N TYR A 112 16.22 -4.13 10.89
CA TYR A 112 16.89 -4.84 9.81
C TYR A 112 15.84 -5.59 8.97
N GLU A 113 15.39 -4.95 7.90
CA GLU A 113 14.27 -5.43 7.12
C GLU A 113 14.59 -6.69 6.32
N VAL A 114 13.65 -7.63 6.32
CA VAL A 114 13.77 -8.88 5.57
C VAL A 114 12.52 -9.12 4.75
N ILE A 115 12.69 -9.37 3.46
CA ILE A 115 11.62 -9.68 2.50
C ILE A 115 11.86 -11.05 1.87
N SER A 116 10.79 -11.66 1.35
CA SER A 116 10.95 -12.79 0.44
C SER A 116 11.59 -12.33 -0.87
N ARG A 117 12.30 -13.24 -1.56
CA ARG A 117 12.97 -12.95 -2.83
C ARG A 117 12.00 -12.42 -3.90
N ASP A 118 10.78 -12.93 -3.91
CA ASP A 118 9.82 -12.72 -4.98
C ASP A 118 8.90 -11.52 -4.72
N THR A 119 8.92 -10.98 -3.49
CA THR A 119 8.03 -9.90 -3.03
C THR A 119 8.05 -8.67 -3.96
N ILE A 120 9.23 -8.25 -4.41
CA ILE A 120 9.37 -7.08 -5.30
C ILE A 120 8.72 -7.35 -6.66
N ALA A 121 8.95 -8.53 -7.23
CA ALA A 121 8.38 -8.92 -8.52
C ALA A 121 6.84 -8.97 -8.43
N HIS A 122 6.30 -9.65 -7.41
CA HIS A 122 4.86 -9.74 -7.22
C HIS A 122 4.18 -8.37 -7.07
N ALA A 123 4.75 -7.48 -6.25
CA ALA A 123 4.21 -6.13 -6.07
C ALA A 123 4.30 -5.29 -7.35
N THR A 124 5.39 -5.41 -8.10
CA THR A 124 5.59 -4.69 -9.37
C THR A 124 4.62 -5.16 -10.44
N ASP A 125 4.41 -6.46 -10.58
CA ASP A 125 3.46 -7.02 -11.55
C ASP A 125 2.02 -6.58 -11.26
N VAL A 126 1.63 -6.61 -9.98
CA VAL A 126 0.31 -6.10 -9.54
C VAL A 126 0.16 -4.62 -9.84
N LEU A 127 1.18 -3.80 -9.54
CA LEU A 127 1.15 -2.38 -9.80
C LEU A 127 1.04 -2.08 -11.30
N ALA A 128 1.85 -2.75 -12.12
CA ALA A 128 1.84 -2.58 -13.58
C ALA A 128 0.45 -2.88 -14.15
N GLU A 129 -0.12 -4.04 -13.83
CA GLU A 129 -1.46 -4.46 -14.27
C GLU A 129 -2.56 -3.52 -13.77
N PHE A 130 -2.48 -3.06 -12.51
CA PHE A 130 -3.42 -2.10 -11.96
C PHE A 130 -3.41 -0.75 -12.70
N THR A 131 -2.27 -0.32 -13.25
CA THR A 131 -2.19 0.97 -13.97
C THR A 131 -2.71 0.91 -15.41
N VAL A 132 -2.70 -0.25 -16.04
CA VAL A 132 -3.10 -0.41 -17.46
C VAL A 132 -4.59 -0.73 -17.62
N GLU A 133 -5.17 -1.46 -16.67
CA GLU A 133 -6.60 -1.73 -16.69
C GLU A 133 -7.40 -0.49 -16.24
N ARG A 134 -8.56 -0.22 -16.85
CA ARG A 134 -9.47 0.86 -16.45
C ARG A 134 -10.85 0.31 -16.17
#